data_AF-A0A7S3NVF0-F1
#
_entry.id   AF-A0A7S3NVF0-F1
#
_cell.length_a   1.000
_cell.length_b   1.000
_cell.length_c   1.000
_cell.angle_alpha   90.00
_cell.angle_beta   90.00
_cell.angle_gamma   90.00
#
_symmetry.space_group_name_H-M   'P 1'
#
loop_
_entity.id
_entity.type
_entity.pdbx_description
1 polymer ?
#
loop_
_entity_poly.entity_id
_entity_poly.type
_entity_poly.pdbx_seq_one_letter_code
_entity_poly.pdbx_strand_id
1 'polypeptide(L)'
;AIKITTELIDTTGRFKKLSKYIRVQLIYGLDLVRRSQEEAKVTPETMEYIEKKWKFLKPDCLRQYAETTGFFLTKEMIIDLIHDYESRKKVLDAIDIIQDFELFDIEFDWESGIKTLIDTQKFDVIMDILDMKNEYTEYAISLMSTNKLVKYAANIIDRMGLDINDYPDVQERLAKKTTRWYLYNYSQGPKHKDYLPLWKLEDLFSGYDSLLVYIIDDLC
;
A
#
# COMPACT_ATOMS: atom_id res chain seq x y z
N ALA A 1 -18.24 16.71 32.77
CA ALA A 1 -18.63 17.04 31.38
C ALA A 1 -17.79 16.14 30.46
N ILE A 2 -18.23 14.95 30.03
CA ILE A 2 -19.38 14.60 29.17
C ILE A 2 -19.47 15.53 27.96
N LYS A 3 -18.65 15.24 26.93
CA LYS A 3 -18.91 15.65 25.53
C LYS A 3 -18.02 14.97 24.47
N ILE A 4 -17.67 13.68 24.59
CA ILE A 4 -16.89 12.98 23.53
C ILE A 4 -17.57 11.69 23.04
N THR A 5 -18.49 11.09 23.79
CA THR A 5 -19.05 9.77 23.43
C THR A 5 -20.27 9.80 22.49
N THR A 6 -20.74 10.96 22.04
CA THR A 6 -21.91 11.05 21.14
C THR A 6 -21.57 11.45 19.70
N GLU A 7 -20.33 11.85 19.40
CA GLU A 7 -19.95 12.29 18.04
C GLU A 7 -19.50 11.16 17.11
N LEU A 8 -19.29 9.94 17.61
CA LEU A 8 -19.05 8.76 16.75
C LEU A 8 -20.36 8.20 16.14
N ILE A 9 -21.50 8.78 16.50
CA ILE A 9 -22.81 8.46 15.93
C ILE A 9 -23.38 9.76 15.37
N ASP A 10 -23.12 9.94 14.07
CA ASP A 10 -23.96 10.62 13.09
C ASP A 10 -23.56 12.03 12.63
N THR A 11 -22.99 12.09 11.42
CA THR A 11 -23.35 13.13 10.42
C THR A 11 -23.60 12.56 9.02
N THR A 12 -23.63 11.23 8.82
CA THR A 12 -23.97 10.67 7.49
C THR A 12 -24.82 9.40 7.50
N GLY A 13 -25.22 8.84 8.64
CA GLY A 13 -26.14 7.68 8.69
C GLY A 13 -25.73 6.47 7.82
N ARG A 14 -24.45 6.30 7.51
CA ARG A 14 -23.96 5.27 6.58
C ARG A 14 -22.86 4.42 7.21
N PHE A 15 -23.24 3.42 8.01
CA PHE A 15 -22.40 2.25 8.21
C PHE A 15 -22.40 1.40 6.92
N LYS A 16 -21.70 1.85 5.88
CA LYS A 16 -21.47 1.02 4.69
C LYS A 16 -20.48 -0.09 5.04
N LYS A 17 -21.01 -1.31 5.23
CA LYS A 17 -20.31 -2.61 5.19
C LYS A 17 -18.99 -2.68 5.98
N LEU A 18 -19.05 -2.48 7.30
CA LEU A 18 -18.05 -3.13 8.17
C LEU A 18 -18.28 -4.64 8.13
N SER A 19 -17.25 -5.41 7.78
CA SER A 19 -17.33 -6.87 7.76
C SER A 19 -17.80 -7.39 9.12
N LYS A 20 -18.56 -8.49 9.12
CA LYS A 20 -19.10 -9.13 10.33
C LYS A 20 -18.02 -9.37 11.41
N TYR A 21 -16.76 -9.48 11.01
CA TYR A 21 -15.60 -9.70 11.87
C TYR A 21 -15.16 -8.45 12.64
N ILE A 22 -15.15 -7.28 11.98
CA ILE A 22 -14.80 -6.00 12.64
C ILE A 22 -15.87 -5.62 13.67
N ARG A 23 -17.15 -5.91 13.38
CA ARG A 23 -18.22 -5.77 14.37
C ARG A 23 -17.98 -6.61 15.61
N VAL A 24 -17.52 -7.86 15.46
CA VAL A 24 -17.28 -8.74 16.62
C VAL A 24 -16.11 -8.20 17.46
N GLN A 25 -14.98 -7.80 16.86
CA GLN A 25 -13.85 -7.29 17.63
C GLN A 25 -14.13 -5.90 18.27
N LEU A 26 -14.84 -5.02 17.58
CA LEU A 26 -15.34 -3.77 18.18
C LEU A 26 -16.36 -4.03 19.29
N ILE A 27 -17.26 -5.02 19.16
CA ILE A 27 -18.20 -5.40 20.22
C ILE A 27 -17.43 -5.95 21.43
N TYR A 28 -16.34 -6.70 21.25
CA TYR A 28 -15.52 -7.18 22.37
C TYR A 28 -14.71 -6.07 23.04
N GLY A 29 -14.14 -5.14 22.25
CA GLY A 29 -13.49 -3.94 22.78
C GLY A 29 -14.49 -3.03 23.50
N LEU A 30 -15.69 -2.86 22.95
CA LEU A 30 -16.78 -2.10 23.56
C LEU A 30 -17.37 -2.79 24.79
N ASP A 31 -17.38 -4.12 24.89
CA ASP A 31 -17.82 -4.82 26.12
C ASP A 31 -16.80 -4.63 27.25
N LEU A 32 -15.50 -4.52 26.93
CA LEU A 32 -14.44 -4.11 27.86
C LEU A 32 -14.55 -2.65 28.28
N VAL A 33 -14.86 -1.73 27.34
CA VAL A 33 -15.13 -0.31 27.64
C VAL A 33 -16.40 -0.14 28.46
N ARG A 34 -17.45 -0.91 28.16
CA ARG A 34 -18.69 -0.87 28.90
C ARG A 34 -18.48 -1.32 30.34
N ARG A 35 -17.64 -2.35 30.55
CA ARG A 35 -17.23 -2.78 31.88
C ARG A 35 -16.31 -1.76 32.57
N SER A 36 -15.41 -1.08 31.85
CA SER A 36 -14.52 -0.07 32.44
C SER A 36 -15.21 1.26 32.76
N GLN A 37 -16.29 1.61 32.05
CA GLN A 37 -17.11 2.80 32.33
C GLN A 37 -18.07 2.63 33.51
N GLU A 38 -18.36 1.38 33.92
CA GLU A 38 -19.13 1.06 35.13
C GLU A 38 -18.20 0.91 36.35
N GLU A 39 -17.41 1.94 36.71
CA GLU A 39 -16.57 1.96 37.94
C GLU A 39 -15.75 0.68 38.23
N ALA A 40 -15.51 -0.19 37.24
CA ALA A 40 -14.78 -1.42 37.44
C ALA A 40 -13.31 -1.05 37.47
N LYS A 41 -12.76 -0.98 38.68
CA LYS A 41 -11.31 -0.99 38.88
C LYS A 41 -10.73 -2.06 37.98
N VAL A 42 -9.87 -1.68 37.05
CA VAL A 42 -9.12 -2.61 36.21
C VAL A 42 -8.44 -3.61 37.15
N THR A 43 -8.97 -4.83 37.21
CA THR A 43 -8.45 -5.86 38.11
C THR A 43 -7.20 -6.47 37.48
N PRO A 44 -6.29 -7.06 38.27
CA PRO A 44 -5.15 -7.83 37.75
C PRO A 44 -5.57 -8.89 36.71
N GLU A 45 -6.71 -9.55 36.93
CA GLU A 45 -7.29 -10.53 36.01
C GLU A 45 -7.71 -9.89 34.66
N THR A 46 -8.21 -8.66 34.69
CA THR A 46 -8.57 -7.91 33.48
C THR A 46 -7.32 -7.52 32.69
N MET A 47 -6.24 -7.11 33.38
CA MET A 47 -4.95 -6.81 32.73
C MET A 47 -4.32 -8.05 32.12
N GLU A 48 -4.33 -9.18 32.82
CA GLU A 48 -3.81 -10.46 32.30
C GLU A 48 -4.59 -10.89 31.04
N TYR A 49 -5.91 -10.68 31.02
CA TYR A 49 -6.72 -10.93 29.84
C TYR A 49 -6.36 -10.01 28.66
N ILE A 50 -6.16 -8.72 28.93
CA ILE A 50 -5.74 -7.72 27.94
C ILE A 50 -4.39 -8.09 27.33
N GLU A 51 -3.41 -8.42 28.18
CA GLU A 51 -2.06 -8.85 27.79
C GLU A 51 -2.08 -10.13 26.93
N LYS A 52 -3.02 -11.04 27.18
CA LYS A 52 -3.17 -12.26 26.36
C LYS A 52 -3.83 -12.01 25.02
N LYS A 53 -4.60 -10.93 24.84
CA LYS A 53 -5.46 -10.74 23.67
C LYS A 53 -4.89 -9.82 22.60
N TRP A 54 -4.08 -8.83 22.97
CA TRP A 54 -3.61 -7.83 22.00
C TRP A 54 -2.83 -8.43 20.82
N LYS A 55 -2.07 -9.52 21.03
CA LYS A 55 -1.33 -10.23 19.96
C LYS A 55 -2.21 -10.85 18.87
N PHE A 56 -3.50 -11.02 19.13
CA PHE A 56 -4.47 -11.58 18.17
C PHE A 56 -5.30 -10.51 17.46
N LEU A 57 -5.07 -9.23 17.79
CA LEU A 57 -5.70 -8.13 17.10
C LEU A 57 -5.04 -7.93 15.74
N LYS A 58 -5.84 -7.46 14.80
CA LYS A 58 -5.32 -6.97 13.53
C LYS A 58 -4.53 -5.67 13.74
N PRO A 59 -3.56 -5.36 12.86
CA PRO A 59 -2.78 -4.12 12.91
C PRO A 59 -3.62 -2.86 13.14
N ASP A 60 -4.67 -2.70 12.33
CA ASP A 60 -5.60 -1.56 12.32
C ASP A 60 -6.36 -1.36 13.64
N CYS A 61 -6.42 -2.39 14.49
CA CYS A 61 -7.08 -2.33 15.79
C CYS A 61 -6.12 -2.04 16.95
N LEU A 62 -4.80 -2.16 16.77
CA LEU A 62 -3.84 -2.13 17.89
C LEU A 62 -3.79 -0.77 18.58
N ARG A 63 -3.72 0.31 17.81
CA ARG A 63 -3.68 1.69 18.35
C ARG A 63 -4.97 2.02 19.09
N GLN A 64 -6.12 1.75 18.45
CA GLN A 64 -7.42 1.95 19.06
C GLN A 64 -7.56 1.12 20.34
N TYR A 65 -7.07 -0.11 20.36
CA TYR A 65 -7.10 -0.98 21.53
C TYR A 65 -6.28 -0.42 22.70
N ALA A 66 -5.04 0.04 22.43
CA ALA A 66 -4.18 0.65 23.45
C ALA A 66 -4.83 1.90 24.06
N GLU A 67 -5.36 2.79 23.22
CA GLU A 67 -6.07 4.00 23.64
C GLU A 67 -7.32 3.68 24.48
N THR A 68 -8.07 2.66 24.07
CA THR A 68 -9.35 2.30 24.66
C THR A 68 -9.21 1.56 25.99
N THR A 69 -8.17 0.74 26.13
CA THR A 69 -7.92 -0.06 27.33
C THR A 69 -6.98 0.62 28.33
N GLY A 70 -6.29 1.68 27.92
CA GLY A 70 -5.17 2.25 28.68
C GLY A 70 -3.96 1.32 28.72
N PHE A 71 -3.93 0.27 27.91
CA PHE A 71 -2.81 -0.66 27.82
C PHE A 71 -1.64 0.00 27.11
N PHE A 72 -0.51 0.08 27.82
CA PHE A 72 0.70 0.69 27.28
C PHE A 72 1.47 -0.33 26.44
N LEU A 73 1.38 -0.19 25.11
CA LEU A 73 2.22 -0.95 24.18
C LEU A 73 3.63 -0.35 24.17
N THR A 74 4.61 -1.08 24.70
CA THR A 74 6.01 -0.65 24.58
C THR A 74 6.53 -0.89 23.17
N LYS A 75 7.60 -0.19 22.79
CA LYS A 75 8.26 -0.36 21.50
C LYS A 75 8.72 -1.82 21.30
N GLU A 76 9.29 -2.43 22.33
CA GLU A 76 9.78 -3.81 22.32
C GLU A 76 8.65 -4.80 22.05
N MET A 77 7.49 -4.60 22.68
CA MET A 77 6.32 -5.45 22.43
C MET A 77 5.86 -5.38 20.98
N ILE A 78 5.86 -4.18 20.38
CA ILE A 78 5.45 -4.00 18.98
C ILE A 78 6.47 -4.66 18.05
N ILE A 79 7.76 -4.55 18.34
CA ILE A 79 8.83 -5.23 17.58
C ILE A 79 8.67 -6.75 17.66
N ASP A 80 8.45 -7.31 18.85
CA ASP A 80 8.18 -8.75 19.02
C ASP A 80 6.95 -9.19 18.21
N LEU A 81 5.92 -8.34 18.14
CA LEU A 81 4.74 -8.61 17.35
C LEU A 81 5.07 -8.61 15.85
N ILE A 82 5.84 -7.63 15.36
CA ILE A 82 6.26 -7.55 13.96
C ILE A 82 7.02 -8.82 13.55
N HIS A 83 7.98 -9.26 14.36
CA HIS A 83 8.72 -10.50 14.09
C HIS A 83 7.83 -11.76 14.14
N ASP A 84 6.83 -11.81 15.04
CA ASP A 84 5.85 -12.90 15.05
C ASP A 84 5.02 -12.93 13.74
N TYR A 85 4.59 -11.77 13.23
CA TYR A 85 3.89 -11.67 11.95
C TYR A 85 4.79 -12.06 10.76
N GLU A 86 6.05 -11.62 10.75
CA GLU A 86 7.05 -11.98 9.75
C GLU A 86 7.30 -13.50 9.72
N SER A 87 7.50 -14.12 10.89
CA SER A 87 7.71 -15.58 11.01
C SER A 87 6.53 -16.40 10.48
N ARG A 88 5.32 -15.83 10.57
CA ARG A 88 4.06 -16.42 10.06
C ARG A 88 3.79 -16.08 8.59
N LYS A 89 4.73 -15.43 7.90
CA LYS A 89 4.62 -14.96 6.51
C LYS A 89 3.47 -13.97 6.31
N LYS A 90 3.09 -13.23 7.35
CA LYS A 90 2.08 -12.16 7.29
C LYS A 90 2.77 -10.80 7.13
N VAL A 91 3.55 -10.69 6.07
CA VAL A 91 4.45 -9.56 5.81
C VAL A 91 3.67 -8.24 5.68
N LEU A 92 2.50 -8.25 5.02
CA LEU A 92 1.68 -7.05 4.88
C LEU A 92 1.13 -6.53 6.22
N ASP A 93 0.68 -7.44 7.09
CA ASP A 93 0.20 -7.05 8.41
C ASP A 93 1.37 -6.47 9.24
N ALA A 94 2.58 -7.02 9.11
CA ALA A 94 3.77 -6.48 9.75
C ALA A 94 4.11 -5.07 9.25
N ILE A 95 4.05 -4.84 7.93
CA ILE A 95 4.27 -3.52 7.33
C ILE A 95 3.23 -2.51 7.81
N ASP A 96 1.95 -2.89 7.85
CA ASP A 96 0.87 -2.03 8.33
C ASP A 96 1.16 -1.60 9.80
N ILE A 97 1.64 -2.51 10.65
CA ILE A 97 2.09 -2.18 12.03
C ILE A 97 3.28 -1.21 12.01
N ILE A 98 4.29 -1.45 11.17
CA ILE A 98 5.48 -0.60 11.10
C ILE A 98 5.09 0.84 10.71
N GLN A 99 4.22 1.00 9.71
CA GLN A 99 3.73 2.33 9.30
C GLN A 99 2.90 2.98 10.40
N ASP A 100 1.97 2.24 11.00
CA ASP A 100 1.11 2.75 12.06
C ASP A 100 1.89 3.20 13.31
N PHE A 101 3.07 2.64 13.57
CA PHE A 101 3.90 3.01 14.72
C PHE A 101 5.19 3.75 14.34
N GLU A 102 5.34 4.12 13.06
CA GLU A 102 6.51 4.81 12.50
C GLU A 102 7.86 4.13 12.83
N LEU A 103 7.87 2.78 12.84
CA LEU A 103 9.01 1.96 13.26
C LEU A 103 9.92 1.56 12.10
N PHE A 104 10.23 2.47 11.18
CA PHE A 104 11.01 2.14 9.98
C PHE A 104 12.46 1.70 10.28
N ASP A 105 13.03 2.08 11.42
CA ASP A 105 14.42 1.78 11.79
C ASP A 105 14.67 0.37 12.35
N ILE A 106 13.65 -0.47 12.40
CA ILE A 106 13.80 -1.84 12.92
C ILE A 106 14.45 -2.76 11.88
N GLU A 107 15.01 -3.87 12.36
CA GLU A 107 15.43 -4.97 11.50
C GLU A 107 14.17 -5.68 10.96
N PHE A 108 13.96 -5.59 9.65
CA PHE A 108 12.84 -6.20 8.94
C PHE A 108 13.31 -6.54 7.52
N ASP A 109 12.87 -7.67 6.98
CA ASP A 109 13.18 -8.05 5.59
C ASP A 109 12.39 -7.17 4.59
N TRP A 110 12.87 -5.94 4.41
CA TRP A 110 12.27 -4.94 3.53
C TRP A 110 12.28 -5.37 2.06
N GLU A 111 13.24 -6.19 1.61
CA GLU A 111 13.24 -6.71 0.24
C GLU A 111 12.02 -7.61 0.01
N SER A 112 11.80 -8.58 0.91
CA SER A 112 10.62 -9.44 0.88
C SER A 112 9.32 -8.63 1.07
N GLY A 113 9.37 -7.61 1.93
CA GLY A 113 8.28 -6.65 2.14
C GLY A 113 7.87 -5.93 0.86
N ILE A 114 8.82 -5.25 0.22
CA ILE A 114 8.62 -4.52 -1.03
C ILE A 114 8.12 -5.44 -2.12
N LYS A 115 8.72 -6.63 -2.27
CA LYS A 115 8.24 -7.62 -3.23
C LYS A 115 6.78 -8.01 -3.00
N THR A 116 6.40 -8.26 -1.74
CA THR A 116 5.01 -8.59 -1.39
C THR A 116 4.06 -7.43 -1.69
N LEU A 117 4.48 -6.18 -1.46
CA LEU A 117 3.69 -5.00 -1.81
C LEU A 117 3.52 -4.85 -3.32
N ILE A 118 4.56 -5.12 -4.11
CA ILE A 118 4.51 -5.11 -5.58
C ILE A 118 3.52 -6.16 -6.09
N ASP A 119 3.63 -7.39 -5.58
CA ASP A 119 2.76 -8.50 -5.98
C ASP A 119 1.28 -8.22 -5.64
N THR A 120 1.04 -7.49 -4.55
CA THR A 120 -0.30 -7.06 -4.11
C THR A 120 -0.73 -5.69 -4.61
N GLN A 121 0.11 -5.03 -5.42
CA GLN A 121 -0.15 -3.72 -6.05
C GLN A 121 -0.50 -2.60 -5.05
N LYS A 122 0.07 -2.64 -3.84
CA LYS A 122 -0.06 -1.57 -2.83
C LYS A 122 0.97 -0.45 -3.09
N PHE A 123 0.90 0.22 -4.25
CA PHE A 123 1.94 1.16 -4.70
C PHE A 123 2.12 2.39 -3.81
N ASP A 124 1.03 2.93 -3.24
CA ASP A 124 1.11 4.09 -2.35
C ASP A 124 1.99 3.78 -1.12
N VAL A 125 1.80 2.59 -0.53
CA VAL A 125 2.60 2.09 0.58
C VAL A 125 4.07 1.89 0.20
N ILE A 126 4.34 1.43 -1.03
CA ILE A 126 5.73 1.32 -1.52
C ILE A 126 6.38 2.70 -1.57
N MET A 127 5.69 3.72 -2.08
CA MET A 127 6.25 5.07 -2.12
C MET A 127 6.56 5.60 -0.72
N ASP A 128 5.65 5.43 0.23
CA ASP A 128 5.88 5.86 1.62
C ASP A 128 7.09 5.16 2.25
N ILE A 129 7.28 3.87 1.94
CA ILE A 129 8.45 3.11 2.40
C ILE A 129 9.72 3.62 1.72
N LEU A 130 9.73 3.85 0.41
CA LEU A 130 10.91 4.31 -0.33
C LEU A 130 11.34 5.73 0.08
N ASP A 131 10.38 6.59 0.44
CA ASP A 131 10.68 7.91 1.00
C ASP A 131 11.45 7.80 2.33
N MET A 132 11.18 6.76 3.13
CA MET A 132 11.86 6.50 4.41
C MET A 132 13.10 5.61 4.27
N LYS A 133 13.15 4.73 3.26
CA LYS A 133 14.16 3.71 3.02
C LYS A 133 14.64 3.76 1.57
N ASN A 134 15.34 4.84 1.25
CA ASN A 134 15.78 5.15 -0.12
C ASN A 134 16.73 4.09 -0.69
N GLU A 135 17.42 3.32 0.15
CA GLU A 135 18.35 2.26 -0.23
C GLU A 135 17.69 1.14 -1.05
N TYR A 136 16.36 0.96 -0.92
CA TYR A 136 15.62 -0.05 -1.68
C TYR A 136 15.01 0.47 -2.99
N THR A 137 15.27 1.73 -3.37
CA THR A 137 14.68 2.34 -4.57
C THR A 137 15.07 1.57 -5.84
N GLU A 138 16.36 1.28 -6.00
CA GLU A 138 16.91 0.49 -7.12
C GLU A 138 16.27 -0.90 -7.19
N TYR A 139 16.15 -1.54 -6.03
CA TYR A 139 15.53 -2.86 -5.92
C TYR A 139 14.07 -2.83 -6.38
N ALA A 140 13.28 -1.85 -5.91
CA ALA A 140 11.89 -1.68 -6.32
C ALA A 140 11.75 -1.39 -7.82
N ILE A 141 12.59 -0.52 -8.39
CA ILE A 141 12.59 -0.20 -9.83
C ILE A 141 12.88 -1.47 -10.64
N SER A 142 13.89 -2.26 -10.24
CA SER A 142 14.27 -3.49 -10.94
C SER A 142 13.12 -4.51 -10.99
N LEU A 143 12.40 -4.69 -9.88
CA LEU A 143 11.23 -5.58 -9.81
C LEU A 143 10.05 -5.08 -10.63
N MET A 144 9.86 -3.76 -10.71
CA MET A 144 8.76 -3.15 -11.46
C MET A 144 9.08 -2.94 -12.95
N SER A 145 10.32 -3.17 -13.40
CA SER A 145 10.75 -3.08 -14.81
C SER A 145 10.22 -4.25 -15.66
N THR A 146 8.90 -4.42 -15.64
CA THR A 146 8.15 -5.43 -16.40
C THR A 146 7.11 -4.75 -17.27
N ASN A 147 6.65 -5.41 -18.34
CA ASN A 147 5.66 -4.83 -19.26
C ASN A 147 4.36 -4.35 -18.55
N LYS A 148 3.98 -5.04 -17.45
CA LYS A 148 2.80 -4.70 -16.67
C LYS A 148 3.05 -3.46 -15.81
N LEU A 149 4.18 -3.41 -15.10
CA LEU A 149 4.44 -2.44 -14.03
C LEU A 149 5.36 -1.28 -14.40
N VAL A 150 5.93 -1.26 -15.61
CA VAL A 150 6.92 -0.24 -16.04
C VAL A 150 6.49 1.23 -15.81
N LYS A 151 5.18 1.52 -15.86
CA LYS A 151 4.67 2.88 -15.57
C LYS A 151 4.92 3.29 -14.12
N TYR A 152 4.82 2.36 -13.18
CA TYR A 152 5.12 2.60 -11.77
C TYR A 152 6.62 2.71 -11.53
N ALA A 153 7.44 1.89 -12.21
CA ALA A 153 8.90 2.03 -12.18
C ALA A 153 9.33 3.43 -12.64
N ALA A 154 8.78 3.90 -13.76
CA ALA A 154 9.04 5.26 -14.27
C ALA A 154 8.57 6.36 -13.30
N ASN A 155 7.43 6.16 -12.62
CA ASN A 155 6.95 7.11 -11.61
C ASN A 155 7.89 7.17 -10.40
N ILE A 156 8.42 6.04 -9.94
CA ILE A 156 9.43 6.01 -8.87
C ILE A 156 10.67 6.81 -9.28
N ILE A 157 11.20 6.57 -10.48
CA ILE A 157 12.37 7.30 -11.00
C ILE A 157 12.13 8.81 -10.99
N ASP A 158 10.99 9.25 -11.53
CA ASP A 158 10.60 10.67 -11.57
C ASP A 158 10.43 11.27 -10.17
N ARG A 159 9.67 10.61 -9.29
CA ARG A 159 9.40 11.08 -7.92
C ARG A 159 10.66 11.16 -7.07
N MET A 160 11.58 10.21 -7.23
CA MET A 160 12.85 10.18 -6.49
C MET A 160 13.92 11.09 -7.11
N GLY A 161 13.62 11.76 -8.22
CA GLY A 161 14.54 12.68 -8.90
C GLY A 161 15.75 12.00 -9.55
N LEU A 162 15.58 10.73 -9.95
CA LEU A 162 16.61 9.93 -10.59
C LEU A 162 16.66 10.19 -12.10
N ASP A 163 17.84 10.04 -12.72
CA ASP A 163 17.95 10.19 -14.17
C ASP A 163 17.40 8.93 -14.86
N ILE A 164 16.36 9.11 -15.68
CA ILE A 164 15.78 8.02 -16.48
C ILE A 164 16.79 7.38 -17.43
N ASN A 165 17.87 8.07 -17.81
CA ASN A 165 18.94 7.54 -18.65
C ASN A 165 19.75 6.41 -17.98
N ASP A 166 19.73 6.35 -16.64
CA ASP A 166 20.35 5.27 -15.88
C ASP A 166 19.52 3.97 -15.92
N TYR A 167 18.29 4.02 -16.45
CA TYR A 167 17.33 2.91 -16.51
C TYR A 167 16.88 2.58 -17.94
N PRO A 168 17.79 2.12 -18.83
CA PRO A 168 17.48 1.87 -20.24
C PRO A 168 16.36 0.83 -20.44
N ASP A 169 16.28 -0.19 -19.58
CA ASP A 169 15.21 -1.20 -19.63
C ASP A 169 13.82 -0.59 -19.38
N VAL A 170 13.73 0.38 -18.47
CA VAL A 170 12.48 1.09 -18.18
C VAL A 170 12.12 1.98 -19.37
N GLN A 171 13.09 2.70 -19.93
CA GLN A 171 12.89 3.51 -21.13
C GLN A 171 12.35 2.67 -22.30
N GLU A 172 13.01 1.57 -22.62
CA GLU A 172 12.65 0.70 -23.74
C GLU A 172 11.24 0.12 -23.57
N ARG A 173 10.93 -0.38 -22.37
CA ARG A 173 9.61 -0.95 -22.07
C ARG A 173 8.52 0.11 -22.08
N LEU A 174 8.80 1.31 -21.58
CA LEU A 174 7.85 2.43 -21.57
C LEU A 174 7.58 2.94 -22.98
N ALA A 175 8.62 3.03 -23.81
CA ALA A 175 8.54 3.32 -25.24
C ALA A 175 7.63 2.31 -25.94
N LYS A 176 7.94 1.01 -25.87
CA LYS A 176 7.13 -0.07 -26.45
C LYS A 176 5.67 -0.01 -25.99
N LYS A 177 5.43 0.19 -24.70
CA LYS A 177 4.08 0.26 -24.13
C LYS A 177 3.29 1.47 -24.66
N THR A 178 3.95 2.62 -24.79
CA THR A 178 3.35 3.85 -25.32
C THR A 178 3.02 3.67 -26.80
N THR A 179 3.98 3.18 -27.59
CA THR A 179 3.79 2.93 -29.02
C THR A 179 2.64 1.97 -29.30
N ARG A 180 2.55 0.85 -28.56
CA ARG A 180 1.45 -0.12 -28.67
C ARG A 180 0.08 0.47 -28.39
N TRP A 181 -0.02 1.39 -27.42
CA TRP A 181 -1.29 2.05 -27.11
C TRP A 181 -1.77 2.90 -28.29
N TYR A 182 -0.87 3.65 -28.91
CA TYR A 182 -1.16 4.43 -30.11
C TYR A 182 -1.53 3.56 -31.31
N LEU A 183 -0.83 2.44 -31.51
CA LEU A 183 -1.14 1.47 -32.56
C LEU A 183 -2.53 0.83 -32.35
N TYR A 184 -2.87 0.50 -31.10
CA TYR A 184 -4.21 0.01 -30.75
C TYR A 184 -5.30 1.04 -31.08
N ASN A 185 -5.05 2.33 -30.84
CA ASN A 185 -6.00 3.39 -31.18
C ASN A 185 -6.19 3.52 -32.70
N TYR A 186 -5.13 3.35 -33.49
CA TYR A 186 -5.26 3.29 -34.95
C TYR A 186 -6.01 2.07 -35.45
N SER A 187 -5.85 0.92 -34.80
CA SER A 187 -6.59 -0.29 -35.17
C SER A 187 -8.07 -0.23 -34.79
N GLN A 188 -8.48 0.73 -33.96
CA GLN A 188 -9.90 1.00 -33.76
C GLN A 188 -10.52 1.50 -35.07
N GLY A 189 -11.73 1.07 -35.43
CA GLY A 189 -12.36 1.54 -36.67
C GLY A 189 -12.66 3.06 -36.63
N PRO A 190 -12.81 3.75 -37.77
CA PRO A 190 -12.97 5.22 -37.82
C PRO A 190 -14.14 5.82 -37.02
N LYS A 191 -15.10 4.99 -36.63
CA LYS A 191 -16.27 5.38 -35.81
C LYS A 191 -16.04 5.21 -34.31
N HIS A 192 -14.91 4.64 -33.91
CA HIS A 192 -14.56 4.45 -32.51
C HIS A 192 -14.08 5.75 -31.89
N LYS A 193 -14.46 6.02 -30.64
CA LYS A 193 -14.12 7.26 -29.93
C LYS A 193 -12.60 7.48 -29.76
N ASP A 194 -11.86 6.39 -29.65
CA ASP A 194 -10.40 6.39 -29.45
C ASP A 194 -9.65 6.20 -30.77
N TYR A 195 -10.35 6.22 -31.92
CA TYR A 195 -9.68 6.08 -33.22
C TYR A 195 -8.71 7.23 -33.49
N LEU A 196 -7.52 6.86 -33.94
CA LEU A 196 -6.49 7.81 -34.33
C LEU A 196 -5.95 7.47 -35.73
N PRO A 197 -6.14 8.31 -36.77
CA PRO A 197 -5.67 8.01 -38.12
C PRO A 197 -4.13 8.05 -38.21
N LEU A 198 -3.56 7.31 -39.17
CA LEU A 198 -2.12 7.10 -39.32
C LEU A 198 -1.31 8.40 -39.44
N TRP A 199 -1.79 9.39 -40.20
CA TRP A 199 -1.10 10.68 -40.34
C TRP A 199 -0.95 11.42 -39.00
N LYS A 200 -1.92 11.27 -38.07
CA LYS A 200 -1.78 11.83 -36.71
C LYS A 200 -0.77 11.05 -35.88
N LEU A 201 -0.66 9.74 -36.10
CA LEU A 201 0.38 8.95 -35.47
C LEU A 201 1.76 9.36 -35.96
N GLU A 202 1.94 9.50 -37.27
CA GLU A 202 3.18 9.98 -37.89
C GLU A 202 3.58 11.37 -37.34
N ASP A 203 2.62 12.30 -37.24
CA ASP A 203 2.84 13.61 -36.62
C ASP A 203 3.26 13.50 -35.14
N LEU A 204 2.62 12.61 -34.36
CA LEU A 204 2.92 12.43 -32.92
C LEU A 204 4.31 11.83 -32.68
N PHE A 205 4.78 10.98 -33.58
CA PHE A 205 6.11 10.37 -33.49
C PHE A 205 7.18 11.15 -34.28
N SER A 206 6.81 12.27 -34.91
CA SER A 206 7.76 13.12 -35.63
C SER A 206 8.83 13.64 -34.66
N GLY A 207 10.10 13.37 -34.97
CA GLY A 207 11.24 13.68 -34.09
C GLY A 207 11.56 12.61 -33.04
N TYR A 208 10.81 11.51 -33.01
CA TYR A 208 11.03 10.35 -32.15
C TYR A 208 11.20 9.07 -33.00
N ASP A 209 12.12 9.10 -33.95
CA ASP A 209 12.33 8.02 -34.94
C ASP A 209 12.55 6.65 -34.28
N SER A 210 13.16 6.62 -33.09
CA SER A 210 13.36 5.40 -32.31
C SER A 210 12.06 4.74 -31.85
N LEU A 211 10.98 5.50 -31.65
CA LEU A 211 9.67 4.96 -31.27
C LEU A 211 8.91 4.35 -32.45
N LEU A 212 9.17 4.84 -33.67
CA LEU A 212 8.59 4.31 -34.90
C LEU A 212 9.06 2.88 -35.19
N VAL A 213 10.29 2.54 -34.80
CA VAL A 213 10.83 1.16 -34.95
C VAL A 213 9.91 0.15 -34.27
N TYR A 214 9.39 0.47 -33.08
CA TYR A 214 8.49 -0.44 -32.36
C TYR A 214 7.12 -0.59 -33.02
N ILE A 215 6.68 0.39 -33.83
CA ILE A 215 5.45 0.25 -34.63
C ILE A 215 5.68 -0.77 -35.75
N ILE A 216 6.82 -0.67 -36.42
CA ILE A 216 7.20 -1.57 -37.53
C ILE A 216 7.34 -3.00 -37.00
N ASP A 217 8.06 -3.19 -35.89
CA ASP A 217 8.27 -4.50 -35.27
C ASP A 217 6.96 -5.22 -34.88
N ASP A 218 5.92 -4.48 -34.49
CA ASP A 218 4.61 -5.07 -34.12
C ASP A 218 3.66 -5.25 -35.32
N LEU A 219 3.96 -4.64 -36.49
CA LEU A 219 3.14 -4.72 -37.71
C LEU A 219 3.65 -5.75 -38.74
N CYS A 220 4.94 -6.09 -38.70
CA CYS A 220 5.57 -7.12 -39.53
C CYS A 220 5.41 -8.54 -38.95
#